data_AF-A0A0L0KJ83-F1
#
_entry.id   AF-A0A0L0KJ83-F1
#
_cell.length_a   1.000
_cell.length_b   1.000
_cell.length_c   1.000
_cell.angle_alpha   90.00
_cell.angle_beta   90.00
_cell.angle_gamma   90.00
#
_symmetry.space_group_name_H-M   'P 1'
#
loop_
_entity.id
_entity.type
_entity.pdbx_description
1 polymer ?
#
loop_
_entity_poly.entity_id
_entity_poly.type
_entity_poly.pdbx_seq_one_letter_code
_entity_poly.pdbx_strand_id
1 'polypeptide(L)'
;MTEYPLRCDVRRTESTTDLLTELHRSEAGFAPYLLAAWSPELSAQDSIVLPALAALLDEPLALRKPWTGHPAAQRLTWHCSIRNTTSVVLSDDDWFELTREVLDATGIEPDEDPAACRWVALRNSTDGLDLVATVIREDGRWARLHNDGYFARSACAGFAYDHGLDHEV
;
A
#
# COMPACT_ATOMS: atom_id res chain seq x y z
N MET A 1 3.10 -0.39 -27.49
CA MET A 1 2.61 -0.03 -26.14
C MET A 1 3.85 0.20 -25.32
N THR A 2 4.09 1.42 -24.83
CA THR A 2 5.23 1.67 -23.95
C THR A 2 5.04 0.81 -22.71
N GLU A 3 5.91 -0.17 -22.51
CA GLU A 3 5.91 -1.00 -21.32
C GLU A 3 6.51 -0.15 -20.21
N TYR A 4 5.73 0.13 -19.16
CA TYR A 4 6.21 0.87 -18.01
C TYR A 4 7.00 -0.10 -17.14
N PRO A 5 8.28 0.16 -16.81
CA PRO A 5 9.12 -0.74 -16.01
C PRO A 5 8.45 -1.19 -14.71
N LEU A 6 7.71 -0.27 -14.08
CA LEU A 6 6.87 -0.53 -12.92
C LEU A 6 5.41 -0.27 -13.30
N ARG A 7 4.61 -1.34 -13.40
CA ARG A 7 3.17 -1.25 -13.60
C ARG A 7 2.49 -0.99 -12.26
N CYS A 8 1.90 0.19 -12.11
CA CYS A 8 1.13 0.57 -10.92
C CYS A 8 -0.37 0.71 -11.23
N ASP A 9 -1.19 0.02 -10.44
CA ASP A 9 -2.66 0.07 -10.48
C ASP A 9 -3.24 0.37 -9.09
N VAL A 10 -4.10 1.38 -9.03
CA VAL A 10 -4.78 1.79 -7.79
C VAL A 10 -6.27 1.49 -7.92
N ARG A 11 -6.81 0.76 -6.94
CA ARG A 11 -8.24 0.43 -6.84
C ARG A 11 -8.79 0.69 -5.43
N ARG A 12 -10.11 0.54 -5.30
CA ARG A 12 -10.82 0.54 -4.02
C ARG A 12 -11.57 -0.76 -3.82
N THR A 13 -11.64 -1.20 -2.57
CA THR A 13 -12.47 -2.34 -2.15
C THR A 13 -13.34 -1.98 -0.97
N GLU A 14 -14.43 -2.72 -0.77
CA GLU A 14 -15.36 -2.49 0.34
C GLU A 14 -14.97 -3.27 1.61
N SER A 15 -13.97 -4.15 1.53
CA SER A 15 -13.60 -5.09 2.58
C SER A 15 -12.09 -5.26 2.65
N THR A 16 -11.49 -4.77 3.74
CA THR A 16 -10.06 -4.96 4.05
C THR A 16 -9.74 -6.44 4.24
N THR A 17 -10.59 -7.19 4.95
CA THR A 17 -10.38 -8.62 5.20
C THR A 17 -10.37 -9.45 3.92
N ASP A 18 -11.33 -9.22 3.01
CA ASP A 18 -11.40 -9.98 1.75
C ASP A 18 -10.21 -9.65 0.85
N LEU A 19 -9.81 -8.38 0.80
CA LEU A 19 -8.62 -7.94 0.09
C LEU A 19 -7.35 -8.61 0.64
N LEU A 20 -7.13 -8.58 1.96
CA LEU A 20 -5.95 -9.24 2.55
C LEU A 20 -5.95 -10.75 2.31
N THR A 21 -7.13 -11.39 2.34
CA THR A 21 -7.27 -12.82 2.01
C THR A 21 -6.95 -13.12 0.55
N GLU A 22 -7.34 -12.22 -0.37
CA GLU A 22 -6.98 -12.29 -1.79
C GLU A 22 -5.46 -12.19 -1.97
N LEU A 23 -4.84 -11.17 -1.37
CA LEU A 23 -3.41 -10.86 -1.51
C LEU A 23 -2.48 -11.85 -0.79
N HIS A 24 -2.99 -12.57 0.21
CA HIS A 24 -2.25 -13.62 0.89
C HIS A 24 -2.05 -14.87 0.00
N ARG A 25 -2.77 -14.99 -1.11
CA ARG A 25 -2.45 -16.01 -2.11
C ARG A 25 -1.14 -15.61 -2.79
N SER A 26 -0.08 -16.36 -2.52
CA SER A 26 1.24 -16.10 -3.06
C SER A 26 1.51 -16.82 -4.37
N GLU A 27 2.51 -16.32 -5.09
CA GLU A 27 3.20 -17.06 -6.14
C GLU A 27 3.66 -18.43 -5.60
N ALA A 28 3.56 -19.47 -6.41
CA ALA A 28 3.98 -20.81 -6.00
C ALA A 28 5.47 -20.80 -5.62
N GLY A 29 5.78 -21.18 -4.38
CA GLY A 29 7.15 -21.17 -3.86
C GLY A 29 7.58 -19.86 -3.19
N PHE A 30 6.70 -18.85 -3.13
CA PHE A 30 6.92 -17.62 -2.38
C PHE A 30 6.09 -17.64 -1.09
N ALA A 31 6.73 -17.48 0.07
CA ALA A 31 6.01 -17.32 1.33
C ALA A 31 5.63 -15.83 1.47
N PRO A 32 4.33 -15.48 1.54
CA PRO A 32 3.94 -14.08 1.64
C PRO A 32 4.36 -13.49 2.99
N TYR A 33 4.85 -12.25 2.98
CA TYR A 33 5.29 -11.54 4.19
C TYR A 33 4.93 -10.05 4.14
N LEU A 34 4.93 -9.44 5.32
CA LEU A 34 4.80 -7.99 5.49
C LEU A 34 6.19 -7.36 5.33
N LEU A 35 6.38 -6.54 4.31
CA LEU A 35 7.63 -5.79 4.11
C LEU A 35 7.73 -4.64 5.12
N ALA A 36 6.65 -3.87 5.25
CA ALA A 36 6.56 -2.70 6.13
C ALA A 36 5.11 -2.37 6.49
N ALA A 37 4.93 -1.54 7.50
CA ALA A 37 3.63 -1.04 7.94
C ALA A 37 3.77 0.33 8.61
N TRP A 38 2.64 1.02 8.76
CA TRP A 38 2.53 2.30 9.51
C TRP A 38 3.03 2.20 10.95
N SER A 39 2.92 1.02 11.58
CA SER A 39 3.40 0.78 12.94
C SER A 39 4.71 0.00 12.89
N PRO A 40 5.80 0.51 13.48
CA PRO A 40 7.08 -0.19 13.52
C PRO A 40 7.03 -1.49 14.35
N GLU A 41 5.99 -1.65 15.18
CA GLU A 41 5.76 -2.87 15.96
C GLU A 41 5.19 -4.02 15.12
N LEU A 42 4.63 -3.72 13.95
CA LEU A 42 4.16 -4.73 12.99
C LEU A 42 5.31 -5.08 12.05
N SER A 43 5.95 -6.23 12.27
CA SER A 43 7.12 -6.63 11.49
C SER A 43 6.88 -7.90 10.69
N ALA A 44 7.77 -8.15 9.70
CA ALA A 44 7.79 -9.37 8.89
C ALA A 44 7.85 -10.68 9.71
N GLN A 45 8.28 -10.60 10.98
CA GLN A 45 8.46 -11.76 11.86
C GLN A 45 7.18 -12.18 12.58
N ASP A 46 6.17 -11.32 12.60
CA ASP A 46 4.89 -11.63 13.22
C ASP A 46 4.09 -12.56 12.30
N SER A 47 3.68 -13.71 12.83
CA SER A 47 2.65 -14.53 12.18
C SER A 47 1.33 -13.76 12.22
N ILE A 48 1.12 -12.90 11.24
CA ILE A 48 -0.05 -12.03 11.21
C ILE A 48 -1.29 -12.85 10.89
N VAL A 49 -2.22 -12.87 11.85
CA VAL A 49 -3.58 -13.36 11.63
C VAL A 49 -4.31 -12.31 10.79
N LEU A 50 -4.57 -12.59 9.50
CA LEU A 50 -5.12 -11.60 8.55
C LEU A 50 -6.36 -10.84 9.07
N PRO A 51 -7.34 -11.48 9.73
CA PRO A 51 -8.45 -10.75 10.34
C PRO A 51 -8.04 -9.74 11.41
N ALA A 52 -7.00 -10.03 12.19
CA ALA A 52 -6.49 -9.11 13.21
C ALA A 52 -5.82 -7.90 12.54
N LEU A 53 -5.05 -8.12 11.47
CA LEU A 53 -4.47 -7.02 10.70
C LEU A 53 -5.55 -6.16 10.04
N ALA A 54 -6.58 -6.77 9.45
CA ALA A 54 -7.71 -6.04 8.90
C ALA A 54 -8.39 -5.16 9.96
N ALA A 55 -8.56 -5.68 11.18
CA ALA A 55 -9.13 -4.92 12.28
C ALA A 55 -8.25 -3.74 12.71
N LEU A 56 -6.92 -3.92 12.77
CA LEU A 56 -5.99 -2.84 13.06
C LEU A 56 -6.01 -1.76 11.98
N LEU A 57 -6.02 -2.15 10.70
CA LEU A 57 -6.16 -1.21 9.59
C LEU A 57 -7.49 -0.45 9.67
N ASP A 58 -8.58 -1.13 10.01
CA ASP A 58 -9.93 -0.55 10.05
C ASP A 58 -10.24 0.27 11.30
N GLU A 59 -9.38 0.30 12.32
CA GLU A 59 -9.63 0.97 13.59
C GLU A 59 -10.00 2.47 13.43
N PRO A 60 -9.32 3.28 12.59
CA PRO A 60 -9.70 4.67 12.40
C PRO A 60 -11.13 4.86 11.86
N LEU A 61 -11.65 3.90 11.09
CA LEU A 61 -13.05 3.92 10.63
C LEU A 61 -14.03 3.74 11.80
N ALA A 62 -13.71 2.85 12.75
CA ALA A 62 -14.54 2.63 13.93
C ALA A 62 -14.58 3.86 14.83
N LEU A 63 -13.45 4.58 14.92
CA LEU A 63 -13.32 5.79 15.72
C LEU A 63 -14.05 7.00 15.10
N ARG A 64 -14.20 7.06 13.77
CA ARG A 64 -14.81 8.21 13.07
C ARG A 64 -16.16 8.66 13.64
N LYS A 65 -17.07 7.73 13.93
CA LYS A 65 -18.41 8.07 14.46
C LYS A 65 -18.31 8.77 15.83
N PRO A 66 -17.57 8.24 16.82
CA PRO A 66 -17.25 8.96 18.04
C PRO A 66 -16.70 10.39 17.84
N TRP A 67 -15.79 10.60 16.88
CA TRP A 67 -15.14 11.90 16.66
C TRP A 67 -15.98 12.92 15.90
N THR A 68 -16.72 12.48 14.89
CA THR A 68 -17.39 13.37 13.92
C THR A 68 -18.91 13.36 14.01
N GLY A 69 -19.48 12.46 14.82
CA GLY A 69 -20.93 12.24 14.90
C GLY A 69 -21.52 11.41 13.74
N HIS A 70 -20.73 11.09 12.71
CA HIS A 70 -21.19 10.39 11.51
C HIS A 70 -20.32 9.17 11.19
N PRO A 71 -20.92 7.99 10.86
CA PRO A 71 -20.15 6.87 10.34
C PRO A 71 -19.57 7.20 8.96
N ALA A 72 -18.53 6.46 8.54
CA ALA A 72 -18.11 6.49 7.15
C ALA A 72 -19.23 5.87 6.30
N ALA A 73 -19.74 6.61 5.31
CA ALA A 73 -20.82 6.15 4.45
C ALA A 73 -20.41 4.97 3.55
N GLN A 74 -19.11 4.83 3.29
CA GLN A 74 -18.49 3.70 2.59
C GLN A 74 -17.16 3.35 3.27
N ARG A 75 -16.90 2.04 3.45
CA ARG A 75 -15.55 1.52 3.67
C ARG A 75 -14.88 1.46 2.30
N LEU A 76 -13.86 2.28 2.08
CA LEU A 76 -13.06 2.19 0.86
C LEU A 76 -11.63 1.89 1.28
N THR A 77 -11.26 0.60 1.25
CA THR A 77 -9.87 0.20 1.41
C THR A 77 -9.14 0.57 0.13
N TRP A 78 -8.08 1.36 0.27
CA TRP A 78 -7.17 1.72 -0.80
C TRP A 78 -6.22 0.57 -1.06
N HIS A 79 -6.03 0.22 -2.32
CA HIS A 79 -5.09 -0.81 -2.73
C HIS A 79 -4.30 -0.31 -3.93
N CYS A 80 -2.97 -0.33 -3.81
CA CYS A 80 -2.06 -0.09 -4.92
C CYS A 80 -1.22 -1.33 -5.16
N SER A 81 -1.39 -1.91 -6.35
CA SER A 81 -0.58 -3.03 -6.81
C SER A 81 0.54 -2.51 -7.70
N ILE A 82 1.77 -2.89 -7.39
CA ILE A 82 2.96 -2.53 -8.17
C ILE A 82 3.60 -3.83 -8.65
N ARG A 83 3.90 -3.92 -9.95
CA ARG A 83 4.57 -5.06 -10.57
C ARG A 83 5.75 -4.58 -11.39
N ASN A 84 6.92 -5.14 -11.13
CA ASN A 84 8.12 -4.91 -11.92
C ASN A 84 8.09 -5.81 -13.15
N THR A 85 8.07 -5.20 -14.34
CA THR A 85 8.03 -5.92 -15.61
C THR A 85 9.42 -6.08 -16.24
N THR A 86 10.46 -5.54 -15.60
CA THR A 86 11.85 -5.66 -16.07
C THR A 86 12.49 -6.95 -15.58
N SER A 87 13.67 -7.27 -16.13
CA SER A 87 14.51 -8.37 -15.66
C SER A 87 15.34 -8.01 -14.41
N VAL A 88 15.37 -6.74 -14.01
CA VAL A 88 16.13 -6.27 -12.85
C VAL A 88 15.39 -6.66 -11.58
N VAL A 89 16.04 -7.40 -10.69
CA VAL A 89 15.47 -7.78 -9.40
C VAL A 89 15.63 -6.63 -8.42
N LEU A 90 14.52 -6.20 -7.81
CA LEU A 90 14.51 -5.21 -6.73
C LEU A 90 14.67 -5.90 -5.38
N SER A 91 15.54 -5.35 -4.55
CA SER A 91 15.74 -5.78 -3.16
C SER A 91 14.60 -5.30 -2.26
N ASP A 92 14.51 -5.83 -1.03
CA ASP A 92 13.54 -5.35 -0.05
C ASP A 92 13.75 -3.87 0.31
N ASP A 93 15.00 -3.38 0.27
CA ASP A 93 15.32 -1.97 0.47
C ASP A 93 14.78 -1.10 -0.67
N ASP A 94 14.90 -1.55 -1.93
CA ASP A 94 14.32 -0.88 -3.10
C ASP A 94 12.79 -0.83 -3.01
N TRP A 95 12.15 -1.95 -2.63
CA TRP A 95 10.70 -2.00 -2.44
C TRP A 95 10.23 -1.11 -1.28
N PHE A 96 11.04 -1.00 -0.23
CA PHE A 96 10.75 -0.14 0.91
C PHE A 96 10.85 1.34 0.53
N GLU A 97 11.87 1.73 -0.22
CA GLU A 97 12.01 3.09 -0.76
C GLU A 97 10.81 3.46 -1.66
N LEU A 98 10.47 2.60 -2.63
CA LEU A 98 9.31 2.78 -3.50
C LEU A 98 7.99 2.86 -2.72
N THR A 99 7.85 2.07 -1.64
CA THR A 99 6.70 2.15 -0.74
C THR A 99 6.53 3.57 -0.20
N ARG A 100 7.61 4.17 0.33
CA ARG A 100 7.57 5.51 0.93
C ARG A 100 7.21 6.58 -0.10
N GLU A 101 7.81 6.54 -1.29
CA GLU A 101 7.52 7.49 -2.36
C GLU A 101 6.04 7.44 -2.79
N VAL A 102 5.47 6.24 -2.93
CA VAL A 102 4.07 6.09 -3.34
C VAL A 102 3.13 6.55 -2.23
N LEU A 103 3.41 6.24 -0.97
CA LEU A 103 2.57 6.65 0.15
C LEU A 103 2.53 8.18 0.34
N ASP A 104 3.68 8.85 0.19
CA ASP A 104 3.77 10.31 0.25
C ASP A 104 3.01 10.94 -0.93
N ALA A 105 3.33 10.52 -2.16
CA ALA A 105 2.74 11.08 -3.38
C ALA A 105 1.20 10.91 -3.44
N THR A 106 0.67 9.83 -2.88
CA THR A 106 -0.77 9.56 -2.84
C THR A 106 -1.51 10.17 -1.65
N GLY A 107 -0.77 10.72 -0.69
CA GLY A 107 -1.32 11.32 0.52
C GLY A 107 -1.89 10.29 1.51
N ILE A 108 -1.44 9.03 1.44
CA ILE A 108 -1.76 7.98 2.42
C ILE A 108 -0.92 8.20 3.68
N GLU A 109 0.39 8.37 3.51
CA GLU A 109 1.32 8.78 4.57
C GLU A 109 2.20 9.91 4.03
N PRO A 110 1.68 11.15 4.02
CA PRO A 110 2.52 12.31 3.76
C PRO A 110 3.60 12.45 4.83
N ASP A 111 4.77 12.95 4.44
CA ASP A 111 5.86 13.21 5.37
C ASP A 111 5.43 14.03 6.60
N GLU A 112 5.96 13.63 7.77
CA GLU A 112 5.74 14.27 9.07
C GLU A 112 4.27 14.37 9.53
N ASP A 113 3.38 13.51 9.02
CA ASP A 113 1.97 13.49 9.42
C ASP A 113 1.66 12.39 10.46
N PRO A 114 1.63 12.71 11.76
CA PRO A 114 1.34 11.72 12.81
C PRO A 114 -0.10 11.20 12.76
N ALA A 115 -0.96 11.80 11.95
CA ALA A 115 -2.34 11.38 11.77
C ALA A 115 -2.59 10.80 10.36
N ALA A 116 -1.54 10.31 9.70
CA ALA A 116 -1.62 9.60 8.43
C ALA A 116 -2.60 8.41 8.45
N CYS A 117 -2.88 7.84 7.28
CA CYS A 117 -3.64 6.61 7.20
C CYS A 117 -2.84 5.42 7.71
N ARG A 118 -3.53 4.40 8.23
CA ARG A 118 -2.90 3.11 8.50
C ARG A 118 -2.73 2.35 7.20
N TRP A 119 -1.54 1.80 6.97
CA TRP A 119 -1.17 1.13 5.72
C TRP A 119 -0.20 -0.04 5.95
N VAL A 120 -0.25 -1.03 5.07
CA VAL A 120 0.72 -2.14 5.03
C VAL A 120 1.26 -2.35 3.62
N ALA A 121 2.51 -2.78 3.55
CA ALA A 121 3.20 -3.20 2.33
C ALA A 121 3.42 -4.71 2.38
N LEU A 122 2.78 -5.42 1.45
CA LEU A 122 2.77 -6.88 1.38
C LEU A 122 3.57 -7.38 0.17
N ARG A 123 4.39 -8.39 0.40
CA ARG A 123 5.12 -9.13 -0.64
C ARG A 123 4.48 -10.50 -0.75
N ASN A 124 3.99 -10.83 -1.95
CA ASN A 124 3.38 -12.13 -2.27
C ASN A 124 3.95 -12.77 -3.55
N SER A 125 4.80 -12.05 -4.28
CA SER A 125 5.56 -12.53 -5.43
C SER A 125 6.94 -11.90 -5.44
N THR A 126 7.84 -12.45 -6.25
CA THR A 126 9.21 -11.92 -6.39
C THR A 126 9.25 -10.54 -7.05
N ASP A 127 8.34 -10.28 -7.98
CA ASP A 127 8.26 -9.09 -8.83
C ASP A 127 7.22 -8.05 -8.36
N GLY A 128 6.52 -8.31 -7.26
CA GLY A 128 5.32 -7.55 -6.90
C GLY A 128 5.25 -7.07 -5.47
N LEU A 129 4.66 -5.89 -5.30
CA LEU A 129 4.36 -5.26 -4.03
C LEU A 129 2.89 -4.85 -4.03
N ASP A 130 2.18 -5.14 -2.95
CA ASP A 130 0.80 -4.69 -2.75
C ASP A 130 0.72 -3.80 -1.51
N LEU A 131 0.34 -2.53 -1.71
CA LEU A 131 0.10 -1.58 -0.64
C LEU A 131 -1.40 -1.53 -0.32
N VAL A 132 -1.75 -1.68 0.96
CA VAL A 132 -3.13 -1.66 1.43
C VAL A 132 -3.29 -0.61 2.52
N ALA A 133 -4.27 0.27 2.40
CA ALA A 133 -4.51 1.30 3.39
C ALA A 133 -5.99 1.55 3.64
N THR A 134 -6.35 1.98 4.84
CA THR A 134 -7.67 2.54 5.10
C THR A 134 -7.63 4.04 4.89
N VAL A 135 -8.55 4.55 4.07
CA VAL A 135 -8.54 5.97 3.66
C VAL A 135 -9.07 6.93 4.72
N ILE A 136 -9.38 6.42 5.91
CA ILE A 136 -9.67 7.22 7.09
C ILE A 136 -8.38 7.33 7.89
N ARG A 137 -7.95 8.56 8.08
CA ARG A 137 -6.79 8.97 8.87
C ARG A 137 -7.00 8.66 10.35
N GLU A 138 -5.91 8.62 11.13
CA GLU A 138 -6.02 8.39 12.58
C GLU A 138 -6.85 9.48 13.30
N ASP A 139 -6.90 10.69 12.75
CA ASP A 139 -7.75 11.79 13.24
C ASP A 139 -9.23 11.70 12.80
N GLY A 140 -9.62 10.63 12.11
CA GLY A 140 -10.99 10.37 11.63
C GLY A 140 -11.38 11.11 10.35
N ARG A 141 -10.52 11.99 9.81
CA ARG A 141 -10.74 12.67 8.52
C ARG A 141 -10.46 11.72 7.36
N TRP A 142 -10.95 12.08 6.18
CA TRP A 142 -10.59 11.39 4.94
C TRP A 142 -9.19 11.80 4.49
N ALA A 143 -8.41 10.85 3.99
CA ALA A 143 -7.19 11.15 3.22
C ALA A 143 -7.51 11.96 1.96
N ARG A 144 -6.54 12.76 1.51
CA ARG A 144 -6.67 13.61 0.31
C ARG A 144 -6.30 12.82 -0.94
N LEU A 145 -7.21 11.98 -1.41
CA LEU A 145 -6.95 11.00 -2.48
C LEU A 145 -7.26 11.51 -3.89
N HIS A 146 -7.16 12.81 -4.12
CA HIS A 146 -7.41 13.36 -5.45
C HIS A 146 -6.28 12.94 -6.41
N ASN A 147 -6.63 12.31 -7.54
CA ASN A 147 -5.67 11.80 -8.53
C ASN A 147 -4.62 10.84 -7.98
N ASP A 148 -4.91 10.13 -6.90
CA ASP A 148 -3.98 9.19 -6.26
C ASP A 148 -3.44 8.12 -7.23
N GLY A 149 -4.26 7.60 -8.14
CA GLY A 149 -3.80 6.67 -9.17
C GLY A 149 -2.86 7.29 -10.21
N TYR A 150 -2.92 8.60 -10.43
CA TYR A 150 -1.93 9.30 -11.26
C TYR A 150 -0.63 9.52 -10.48
N PHE A 151 -0.73 9.97 -9.23
CA PHE A 151 0.44 10.21 -8.38
C PHE A 151 1.21 8.93 -8.07
N ALA A 152 0.52 7.80 -7.81
CA ALA A 152 1.16 6.51 -7.61
C ALA A 152 1.97 6.07 -8.84
N ARG A 153 1.40 6.21 -10.05
CA ARG A 153 2.12 5.93 -11.30
C ARG A 153 3.28 6.87 -11.54
N SER A 154 3.12 8.16 -11.19
CA SER A 154 4.19 9.15 -11.31
C SER A 154 5.35 8.82 -10.37
N ALA A 155 5.08 8.42 -9.12
CA ALA A 155 6.10 7.97 -8.18
C ALA A 155 6.82 6.72 -8.70
N CYS A 156 6.08 5.69 -9.14
CA CYS A 156 6.69 4.50 -9.76
C CYS A 156 7.54 4.83 -11.00
N ALA A 157 7.13 5.80 -11.81
CA ALA A 157 7.91 6.24 -12.97
C ALA A 157 9.18 7.01 -12.56
N GLY A 158 9.11 7.83 -11.51
CA GLY A 158 10.26 8.53 -10.94
C GLY A 158 11.28 7.53 -10.39
N PHE A 159 10.85 6.63 -9.51
CA PHE A 159 11.67 5.56 -8.98
C PHE A 159 12.34 4.73 -10.08
N ALA A 160 11.57 4.33 -11.11
CA ALA A 160 12.11 3.56 -12.23
C ALA A 160 13.21 4.32 -12.97
N TYR A 161 13.07 5.63 -13.16
CA TYR A 161 14.09 6.47 -13.78
C TYR A 161 15.34 6.59 -12.90
N ASP A 162 15.17 6.85 -11.61
CA ASP A 162 16.27 7.04 -10.65
C ASP A 162 17.09 5.76 -10.44
N HIS A 163 16.44 4.59 -10.55
CA HIS A 163 17.09 3.27 -10.48
C HIS A 163 17.48 2.71 -11.87
N GLY A 164 17.28 3.46 -12.95
CA GLY A 164 17.67 3.06 -14.32
C GLY A 164 16.91 1.87 -14.89
N LEU A 165 15.70 1.58 -14.40
CA LEU A 165 14.84 0.48 -14.85
C LEU A 165 14.21 0.74 -16.23
N ASP A 166 14.17 1.99 -16.68
CA ASP A 166 13.66 2.45 -17.97
C ASP A 166 14.67 2.35 -19.11
N HIS A 167 15.93 2.07 -18.80
CA HIS A 167 17.01 1.89 -19.76
C HIS A 167 17.28 0.38 -19.93
N GLU A 168 16.57 -0.27 -20.86
CA GLU A 168 16.96 -1.62 -21.29
C GLU A 168 18.39 -1.59 -21.88
N VAL A 169 19.27 -2.45 -21.36
CA VAL A 169 20.59 -2.76 -21.94
C VAL A 169 20.48 -4.03 -22.78
#